data_AF-A0A954JCG4-F1
#
_entry.id   AF-A0A954JCG4-F1
#
_cell.length_a   1.000
_cell.length_b   1.000
_cell.length_c   1.000
_cell.angle_alpha   90.00
_cell.angle_beta   90.00
_cell.angle_gamma   90.00
#
_symmetry.space_group_name_H-M   'P 1'
#
loop_
_entity.id
_entity.type
_entity.pdbx_description
1 polymer ?
#
loop_
_entity_poly.entity_id
_entity_poly.type
_entity_poly.pdbx_seq_one_letter_code
_entity_poly.pdbx_strand_id
1 'polypeptide(L)'
;YLCQVCGEPVKSIVESSLYLRYVLGEVQLNELFSRPECHLKCEPDLSRLIRHEKYGHLSREPLAADEEALSKRVTSGWLRLREVVQRGIPITEYPLPSKD
;
A
#
# COMPACT_ATOMS: atom_id res chain seq x y z
N TYR A 1 11.26 2.46 -10.76
CA TYR A 1 11.06 1.01 -10.91
C TYR A 1 9.78 0.76 -11.72
N LEU A 2 9.77 -0.27 -12.58
CA LEU A 2 8.62 -0.60 -13.43
C LEU A 2 7.75 -1.65 -12.75
N CYS A 3 6.44 -1.54 -12.90
CA CYS A 3 5.48 -2.53 -12.46
C CYS A 3 5.67 -3.82 -13.26
N GLN A 4 5.84 -4.94 -12.57
CA GLN A 4 6.03 -6.26 -13.22
C GLN A 4 4.79 -6.74 -14.00
N VAL A 5 3.60 -6.19 -13.71
CA VAL A 5 2.34 -6.60 -14.36
C VAL A 5 2.08 -5.81 -15.63
N CYS A 6 2.13 -4.46 -15.56
CA CYS A 6 1.78 -3.61 -16.70
C CYS A 6 2.97 -2.96 -17.40
N GLY A 7 4.20 -3.12 -16.88
CA GLY A 7 5.41 -2.52 -17.44
C GLY A 7 5.58 -1.02 -17.19
N GLU A 8 4.56 -0.33 -16.67
CA GLU A 8 4.59 1.12 -16.45
C GLU A 8 5.32 1.51 -15.15
N PRO A 9 5.91 2.72 -15.07
CA PRO A 9 6.53 3.21 -13.84
C PRO A 9 5.54 3.29 -12.67
N VAL A 10 5.97 2.80 -11.50
CA VAL A 10 5.31 3.11 -10.21
C VAL A 10 5.85 4.45 -9.74
N LYS A 11 5.01 5.49 -9.77
CA LYS A 11 5.46 6.89 -9.60
C LYS A 11 5.48 7.35 -8.15
N SER A 12 4.71 6.68 -7.28
CA SER A 12 4.59 7.02 -5.87
C SER A 12 4.44 5.76 -5.02
N ILE A 13 4.96 5.77 -3.79
CA ILE A 13 4.79 4.67 -2.85
C ILE A 13 3.32 4.38 -2.54
N VAL A 14 2.44 5.39 -2.67
CA VAL A 14 0.98 5.27 -2.49
C VAL A 14 0.33 4.42 -3.59
N GLU A 15 1.02 4.25 -4.72
CA GLU A 15 0.58 3.39 -5.82
C GLU A 15 1.22 2.00 -5.75
N SER A 16 2.17 1.75 -4.87
CA SER A 16 2.95 0.50 -4.82
C SER A 16 2.36 -0.52 -3.85
N SER A 17 2.18 -1.76 -4.31
CA SER A 17 1.84 -2.85 -3.42
C SER A 17 3.03 -3.30 -2.56
N LEU A 18 4.25 -3.18 -3.07
CA LEU A 18 5.47 -3.53 -2.33
C LEU A 18 5.64 -2.66 -1.08
N TYR A 19 5.49 -1.35 -1.21
CA TYR A 19 5.57 -0.43 -0.07
C TYR A 19 4.40 -0.59 0.90
N LEU A 20 3.20 -0.93 0.42
CA LEU A 20 2.08 -1.23 1.31
C LEU A 20 2.37 -2.48 2.16
N ARG A 21 2.89 -3.54 1.53
CA ARG A 21 3.28 -4.77 2.23
C ARG A 21 4.38 -4.52 3.26
N TYR A 22 5.34 -3.63 2.97
CA TYR A 22 6.32 -3.18 3.96
C TYR A 22 5.66 -2.51 5.18
N VAL A 23 4.74 -1.55 4.94
CA VAL A 23 3.99 -0.89 6.02
C VAL A 23 3.12 -1.86 6.83
N LEU A 24 2.64 -2.93 6.19
CA LEU A 24 1.88 -4.02 6.82
C LEU A 24 2.77 -5.03 7.58
N GLY A 25 4.10 -4.94 7.45
CA GLY A 25 5.06 -5.86 8.07
C GLY A 25 5.24 -7.19 7.32
N GLU A 26 4.80 -7.28 6.07
CA GLU A 26 4.89 -8.49 5.23
C GLU A 26 6.16 -8.54 4.38
N VAL A 27 6.85 -7.40 4.28
CA VAL A 27 8.11 -7.21 3.55
C VAL A 27 9.05 -6.42 4.46
N GLN A 28 10.32 -6.79 4.53
CA GLN A 28 11.33 -6.06 5.28
C GLN A 28 11.98 -4.94 4.45
N LEU A 29 12.60 -3.97 5.12
CA LEU A 29 13.20 -2.81 4.45
C LEU A 29 14.27 -3.19 3.42
N ASN A 30 15.11 -4.18 3.74
CA ASN A 30 16.15 -4.66 2.83
C ASN A 30 15.59 -5.36 1.58
N GLU A 31 14.34 -5.84 1.62
CA GLU A 31 13.68 -6.50 0.48
C GLU A 31 13.08 -5.49 -0.52
N LEU A 32 12.91 -4.22 -0.13
CA LEU A 32 12.36 -3.19 -1.04
C LEU A 32 13.22 -2.98 -2.29
N PHE A 33 14.52 -3.22 -2.19
CA PHE A 33 15.47 -3.02 -3.28
C PHE A 33 15.67 -4.25 -4.16
N SER A 34 15.22 -5.43 -3.70
CA SER A 34 15.42 -6.71 -4.39
C SER A 34 14.13 -7.32 -4.93
N ARG A 35 12.97 -6.91 -4.41
CA ARG A 35 11.66 -7.36 -4.90
C ARG A 35 11.19 -6.54 -6.10
N PRO A 36 10.47 -7.16 -7.05
CA PRO A 36 9.86 -6.44 -8.15
C PRO A 36 8.76 -5.50 -7.65
N GLU A 37 8.61 -4.36 -8.33
CA GLU A 37 7.51 -3.44 -8.08
C GLU A 37 6.21 -3.90 -8.72
N CYS A 38 5.09 -3.52 -8.10
CA CYS A 38 3.75 -3.73 -8.66
C CYS A 38 2.84 -2.59 -8.22
N HIS A 39 2.01 -2.08 -9.14
CA HIS A 39 0.98 -1.13 -8.74
C HIS A 39 -0.10 -1.85 -7.93
N LEU A 40 -0.67 -1.17 -6.93
CA LEU A 40 -1.86 -1.65 -6.23
C LEU A 40 -3.02 -1.93 -7.20
N LYS A 41 -3.24 -1.07 -8.20
CA LYS A 41 -4.27 -1.31 -9.24
C LYS A 41 -4.03 -2.57 -10.09
N CYS A 42 -2.78 -3.03 -10.16
CA CYS A 42 -2.40 -4.24 -10.89
C CYS A 42 -2.49 -5.49 -10.01
N GLU A 43 -2.86 -5.35 -8.74
CA GLU A 43 -3.03 -6.43 -7.78
C GLU A 43 -4.46 -6.39 -7.21
N PRO A 44 -5.47 -6.89 -7.95
CA PRO A 44 -6.89 -6.69 -7.63
C PRO A 44 -7.28 -7.17 -6.22
N ASP A 45 -6.71 -8.27 -5.75
CA ASP A 45 -6.99 -8.83 -4.42
C ASP A 45 -6.56 -7.91 -3.28
N LEU A 46 -5.42 -7.23 -3.43
CA LEU A 46 -4.97 -6.25 -2.44
C LEU A 46 -5.70 -4.92 -2.62
N SER A 47 -5.90 -4.50 -3.88
CA SER A 47 -6.58 -3.26 -4.25
C SER A 47 -8.00 -3.18 -3.70
N ARG A 48 -8.78 -4.26 -3.81
CA ARG A 48 -10.18 -4.31 -3.36
C ARG A 48 -10.34 -4.21 -1.84
N LEU A 49 -9.27 -4.45 -1.09
CA LEU A 49 -9.25 -4.34 0.36
C LEU A 49 -9.06 -2.89 0.84
N ILE A 50 -8.69 -1.95 -0.04
CA ILE A 50 -8.56 -0.53 0.29
C ILE A 50 -9.92 0.16 0.16
N ARG A 51 -10.57 0.43 1.31
CA ARG A 51 -11.90 1.07 1.39
C ARG A 51 -11.75 2.52 1.84
N HIS A 52 -11.28 3.37 0.92
CA HIS A 52 -11.13 4.80 1.19
C HIS A 52 -11.38 5.65 -0.07
N GLU A 53 -12.16 6.73 0.06
CA GLU A 53 -12.60 7.59 -1.06
C GLU A 53 -11.44 8.10 -1.93
N LYS A 54 -10.32 8.42 -1.30
CA LYS A 54 -9.12 8.98 -1.97
C LYS A 54 -8.28 7.95 -2.73
N TYR A 55 -8.57 6.65 -2.65
CA TYR A 55 -7.82 5.64 -3.41
C TYR A 55 -8.21 5.64 -4.90
N GLY A 56 -9.39 6.15 -5.24
CA GLY A 56 -9.85 6.30 -6.63
C GLY A 56 -10.22 4.99 -7.33
N HIS A 57 -9.74 3.84 -6.85
CA HIS A 57 -10.13 2.50 -7.30
C HIS A 57 -10.92 1.79 -6.19
N LEU A 58 -12.10 2.34 -5.88
CA LEU A 58 -13.02 1.70 -4.95
C LEU A 58 -13.66 0.49 -5.64
N SER A 59 -13.32 -0.71 -5.18
CA SER A 59 -14.16 -1.87 -5.49
C SER A 59 -15.58 -1.58 -4.97
N ARG A 60 -16.58 -1.79 -5.82
CA ARG A 60 -18.00 -1.66 -5.45
C ARG A 60 -18.55 -2.98 -4.91
N GLU A 61 -17.76 -4.04 -4.97
CA GLU A 61 -18.14 -5.36 -4.48
C GLU A 61 -18.08 -5.39 -2.96
N PRO A 62 -19.07 -6.01 -2.29
CA PRO A 62 -19.02 -6.22 -0.86
C PRO A 62 -17.87 -7.15 -0.49
N LEU A 63 -17.28 -6.93 0.69
CA LEU A 63 -16.33 -7.87 1.27
C LEU A 63 -17.06 -9.02 1.93
N ALA A 64 -16.44 -10.19 1.96
CA ALA A 64 -16.90 -11.26 2.83
C ALA A 64 -16.67 -10.87 4.31
N ALA A 65 -17.46 -11.44 5.22
CA ALA A 65 -17.44 -11.06 6.64
C ALA A 65 -16.07 -11.27 7.31
N ASP A 66 -15.33 -12.28 6.87
CA ASP A 66 -13.97 -12.62 7.31
C ASP A 66 -12.89 -11.69 6.73
N GLU A 67 -13.21 -10.92 5.69
CA GLU A 67 -12.29 -9.97 5.05
C GLU A 67 -12.33 -8.56 5.65
N GLU A 68 -13.34 -8.24 6.46
CA GLU A 68 -13.55 -6.89 7.00
C GLU A 68 -12.37 -6.41 7.87
N ALA A 69 -11.85 -7.30 8.73
CA ALA A 69 -10.67 -7.00 9.55
C ALA A 69 -9.41 -6.79 8.70
N LEU A 70 -9.26 -7.60 7.65
CA LEU A 70 -8.15 -7.46 6.71
C LEU A 70 -8.24 -6.14 5.93
N SER A 71 -9.43 -5.78 5.44
CA SER A 71 -9.65 -4.51 4.75
C SER A 71 -9.33 -3.31 5.62
N LYS A 72 -9.74 -3.32 6.90
CA LYS A 72 -9.37 -2.26 7.85
C LYS A 72 -7.86 -2.14 8.01
N ARG A 73 -7.15 -3.27 8.14
CA ARG A 73 -5.69 -3.31 8.25
C ARG A 73 -5.02 -2.75 6.99
N VAL A 74 -5.43 -3.23 5.81
CA VAL A 74 -4.87 -2.80 4.51
C VAL A 74 -5.16 -1.31 4.25
N THR A 75 -6.39 -0.86 4.51
CA THR A 75 -6.78 0.55 4.37
C THR A 75 -5.97 1.46 5.31
N SER A 76 -5.76 1.04 6.57
CA SER A 76 -4.92 1.76 7.52
C SER A 76 -3.45 1.84 7.04
N GLY A 77 -2.89 0.75 6.51
CA GLY A 77 -1.55 0.75 5.92
C GLY A 77 -1.43 1.73 4.75
N TRP A 78 -2.42 1.75 3.86
CA TRP A 78 -2.42 2.67 2.72
C TRP A 78 -2.53 4.14 3.16
N LEU A 79 -3.33 4.43 4.19
CA LEU A 79 -3.39 5.78 4.78
C LEU A 79 -2.05 6.23 5.38
N ARG A 80 -1.28 5.32 5.97
CA ARG A 80 0.06 5.62 6.48
C ARG A 80 1.05 5.95 5.37
N LEU A 81 0.99 5.26 4.22
CA LEU A 81 1.79 5.63 3.05
C LEU A 81 1.49 7.06 2.59
N ARG A 82 0.21 7.45 2.62
CA ARG A 82 -0.19 8.81 2.28
C ARG A 82 0.32 9.83 3.28
N GLU A 83 0.29 9.50 4.57
CA GLU A 83 0.85 10.35 5.62
C GLU A 83 2.36 10.55 5.46
N VAL A 84 3.11 9.49 5.15
CA VAL A 84 4.55 9.57 4.84
C VAL A 84 4.80 10.53 3.68
N VAL A 85 4.09 10.37 2.55
CA VAL A 85 4.24 11.27 1.39
C VAL A 85 3.85 12.71 1.74
N GLN A 86 2.75 12.90 2.48
CA GLN A 86 2.28 14.25 2.87
C GLN A 86 3.26 14.97 3.79
N ARG A 87 4.00 14.24 4.63
CA ARG A 87 5.03 14.81 5.50
C ARG A 87 6.37 15.01 4.81
N GLY A 88 6.57 14.45 3.61
CA GLY A 88 7.85 14.48 2.91
C GLY A 88 8.95 13.72 3.64
N ILE A 89 8.60 12.78 4.52
CA ILE A 89 9.57 11.98 5.26
C ILE A 89 9.96 10.73 4.45
N PRO A 90 11.22 10.27 4.55
CA PRO A 90 11.63 9.01 3.96
C PRO A 90 10.83 7.82 4.53
N ILE A 91 10.43 6.89 3.67
CA ILE A 91 9.73 5.66 4.09
C ILE A 91 10.61 4.74 4.97
N THR A 92 11.92 4.91 4.94
CA THR A 92 12.89 4.24 5.83
C THR A 92 12.75 4.65 7.29
N GLU A 93 12.06 5.76 7.59
CA GLU A 93 11.75 6.21 8.95
C GLU A 93 10.45 5.58 9.51
N TYR A 94 9.86 4.61 8.80
CA TYR A 94 8.70 3.85 9.26
C TYR A 94 9.13 2.65 10.16
N PRO A 95 8.35 2.26 11.19
CA PRO A 95 7.09 2.84 11.64
C PRO A 95 7.28 4.25 12.20
N LEU A 96 6.35 5.15 11.86
CA LEU A 96 6.38 6.50 12.42
C LEU A 96 6.35 6.41 13.95
N PRO A 97 7.22 7.14 14.66
CA PRO A 97 7.13 7.21 16.11
C PRO A 97 5.72 7.66 16.51
N SER A 98 5.21 7.11 17.60
CA SER A 98 3.95 7.55 18.20
C SER A 98 4.00 9.06 18.36
N LYS A 99 2.94 9.76 17.94
CA LYS A 99 2.80 11.17 18.29
C LYS A 99 2.61 11.22 19.81
N ASP A 100 3.56 11.80 20.52
CA ASP A 100 3.36 12.29 21.88
C ASP A 100 2.26 13.35 21.94
#